data_AF-A0A6L7JR10-F1
#
_entry.id   AF-A0A6L7JR10-F1
#
_cell.length_a   1.000
_cell.length_b   1.000
_cell.length_c   1.000
_cell.angle_alpha   90.00
_cell.angle_beta   90.00
_cell.angle_gamma   90.00
#
_symmetry.space_group_name_H-M   'P 1'
#
loop_
_entity.id
_entity.type
_entity.pdbx_description
1 polymer ?
#
loop_
_entity_poly.entity_id
_entity_poly.type
_entity_poly.pdbx_seq_one_letter_code
_entity_poly.pdbx_strand_id
1 'polypeptide(L)'
;QSASLYVALDSTPAEVALRFVRGSHRWEKLFHPVSFLDGENFDTDGDVQEAVPDIEGNPGQFEILVWDLEPGDCIAFHFQSLHGTTDGEVIGRRRALSTRWLGDDIIYCERQIETSPPYSDIGLRHGDRMREDWFPVLWQRNSNHS
;
A
#
# COMPACT_ATOMS: atom_id res chain seq x y z
N GLN A 1 -8.68 -3.18 -10.00
CA GLN A 1 -7.49 -2.32 -9.77
C GLN A 1 -7.59 -1.67 -8.39
N SER A 2 -6.48 -1.34 -7.75
CA SER A 2 -6.49 -0.57 -6.50
C SER A 2 -5.40 0.49 -6.50
N ALA A 3 -5.60 1.55 -5.72
CA ALA A 3 -4.66 2.64 -5.55
C ALA A 3 -4.56 3.02 -4.07
N SER A 4 -3.33 3.30 -3.63
CA SER A 4 -3.08 3.96 -2.35
C SER A 4 -2.75 5.42 -2.63
N LEU A 5 -3.33 6.33 -1.85
CA LEU A 5 -2.95 7.74 -1.83
C LEU A 5 -2.24 8.04 -0.52
N TYR A 6 -1.03 8.57 -0.61
CA TYR A 6 -0.25 9.10 0.51
C TYR A 6 -0.19 10.61 0.39
N VAL A 7 -0.79 11.34 1.34
CA VAL A 7 -0.79 12.80 1.38
C VAL A 7 0.10 13.26 2.53
N ALA A 8 1.14 14.03 2.20
CA ALA A 8 2.04 14.62 3.19
C ALA A 8 1.33 15.75 3.94
N LEU A 9 1.44 15.77 5.28
CA LEU A 9 0.85 16.81 6.14
C LEU A 9 1.92 17.72 6.77
N ASP A 10 3.19 17.39 6.58
CA ASP A 10 4.38 18.11 7.03
C ASP A 10 5.43 18.04 5.91
N SER A 11 6.33 19.04 5.81
CA SER A 11 7.45 19.00 4.89
C SER A 11 8.34 17.80 5.22
N THR A 12 8.63 16.97 4.24
CA THR A 12 9.33 15.70 4.39
C THR A 12 10.47 15.63 3.39
N PRO A 13 11.73 15.78 3.85
CA PRO A 13 12.91 15.62 3.00
C PRO A 13 13.00 14.22 2.40
N ALA A 14 13.54 14.11 1.19
CA ALA A 14 13.71 12.84 0.48
C ALA A 14 14.44 11.77 1.32
N GLU A 15 15.35 12.18 2.20
CA GLU A 15 16.13 11.27 3.06
C GLU A 15 15.25 10.46 4.03
N VAL A 16 14.08 10.97 4.41
CA VAL A 16 13.13 10.33 5.34
C VAL A 16 11.73 10.16 4.73
N ALA A 17 11.57 10.49 3.45
CA ALA A 17 10.32 10.37 2.71
C ALA A 17 10.00 8.91 2.35
N LEU A 18 8.77 8.72 1.87
CA LEU A 18 8.35 7.46 1.31
C LEU A 18 9.07 7.22 -0.03
N ARG A 19 9.60 6.03 -0.20
CA ARG A 19 10.34 5.62 -1.41
C ARG A 19 9.81 4.33 -1.99
N PHE A 20 10.10 4.14 -3.27
CA PHE A 20 9.54 3.05 -4.07
C PHE A 20 10.62 2.37 -4.89
N VAL A 21 10.53 1.05 -5.02
CA VAL A 21 11.31 0.34 -6.04
C VAL A 21 10.57 0.45 -7.38
N ARG A 22 11.20 1.09 -8.37
CA ARG A 22 10.61 1.33 -9.68
C ARG A 22 10.17 0.02 -10.33
N GLY A 23 8.90 -0.05 -10.73
CA GLY A 23 8.35 -1.19 -11.47
C GLY A 23 8.05 -2.44 -10.65
N SER A 24 8.28 -2.42 -9.33
CA SER A 24 8.03 -3.57 -8.43
C SER A 24 6.60 -4.11 -8.47
N HIS A 25 5.62 -3.26 -8.71
CA HIS A 25 4.21 -3.66 -8.89
C HIS A 25 3.97 -4.61 -10.07
N ARG A 26 4.95 -4.82 -10.97
CA ARG A 26 4.87 -5.75 -12.10
C ARG A 26 5.65 -7.06 -11.88
N TRP A 27 6.18 -7.28 -10.69
CA TRP A 27 6.96 -8.48 -10.39
C TRP A 27 6.08 -9.73 -10.18
N GLU A 28 4.76 -9.58 -10.18
CA GLU A 28 3.80 -10.69 -9.98
C GLU A 28 4.01 -11.44 -8.66
N LYS A 29 4.51 -10.71 -7.65
CA LYS A 29 4.80 -11.21 -6.31
C LYS A 29 4.01 -10.45 -5.26
N LEU A 30 3.64 -11.15 -4.20
CA LEU A 30 3.19 -10.55 -2.95
C LEU A 30 4.32 -10.67 -1.94
N PHE A 31 4.60 -9.59 -1.23
CA PHE A 31 5.62 -9.57 -0.19
C PHE A 31 4.95 -9.43 1.18
N HIS A 32 5.57 -10.01 2.21
CA HIS A 32 5.09 -9.82 3.58
C HIS A 32 5.10 -8.33 3.95
N PRO A 33 4.01 -7.80 4.54
CA PRO A 33 4.09 -6.53 5.21
C PRO A 33 5.04 -6.69 6.41
N VAL A 34 6.15 -5.97 6.42
CA VAL A 34 7.03 -5.93 7.59
C VAL A 34 6.36 -5.07 8.65
N SER A 35 6.10 -5.63 9.84
CA SER A 35 5.52 -4.86 10.94
C SER A 35 6.48 -3.74 11.36
N PHE A 36 6.00 -2.49 11.36
CA PHE A 36 6.75 -1.31 11.81
C PHE A 36 7.05 -1.31 13.32
N LEU A 37 6.45 -2.21 14.10
CA LEU A 37 6.62 -2.25 15.56
C LEU A 37 7.76 -3.17 16.00
N ASP A 38 7.91 -4.34 15.36
CA ASP A 38 8.79 -5.39 15.90
C ASP A 38 9.67 -6.10 14.85
N GLY A 39 9.57 -5.73 13.56
CA GLY A 39 10.39 -6.34 12.49
C GLY A 39 10.10 -7.82 12.23
N GLU A 40 9.15 -8.43 12.95
CA GLU A 40 8.72 -9.79 12.69
C GLU A 40 7.80 -9.84 11.47
N ASN A 41 8.07 -10.81 10.60
CA ASN A 41 7.16 -11.14 9.50
C ASN A 41 5.86 -11.66 10.11
N PHE A 42 4.72 -11.21 9.60
CA PHE A 42 3.47 -11.92 9.86
C PHE A 42 3.63 -13.34 9.32
N ASP A 43 3.54 -14.33 10.21
CA ASP A 43 3.63 -15.74 9.84
C ASP A 43 2.39 -16.07 9.01
N THR A 44 2.54 -16.05 7.69
CA THR A 44 1.44 -16.33 6.77
C THR A 44 1.47 -17.76 6.28
N ASP A 45 1.12 -18.70 7.17
CA ASP A 45 0.79 -20.06 6.78
C ASP A 45 -0.35 -20.03 5.75
N GLY A 46 -0.02 -20.29 4.48
CA GLY A 46 -0.98 -20.55 3.41
C GLY A 46 -1.01 -19.56 2.23
N ASP A 47 -0.44 -18.36 2.37
CA ASP A 47 -0.27 -17.42 1.25
C ASP A 47 1.19 -17.36 0.84
N VAL A 48 1.49 -17.59 -0.45
CA VAL A 48 2.84 -17.48 -1.03
C VAL A 48 3.25 -16.00 -1.05
N GLN A 49 3.59 -15.47 0.13
CA GLN A 49 4.21 -14.17 0.27
C GLN A 49 5.72 -14.41 0.37
N GLU A 50 6.48 -13.69 -0.43
CA GLU A 50 7.93 -13.75 -0.40
C GLU A 50 8.46 -12.75 0.63
N ALA A 51 9.64 -13.04 1.18
CA ALA A 51 10.38 -12.03 1.94
C ALA A 51 10.72 -10.85 1.01
N VAL A 52 10.63 -9.63 1.55
CA VAL A 52 11.10 -8.44 0.83
C VAL A 52 12.59 -8.64 0.52
N PRO A 53 13.04 -8.50 -0.74
CA PRO A 53 14.46 -8.60 -1.06
C PRO A 53 15.24 -7.51 -0.32
N ASP A 54 16.49 -7.79 0.02
CA ASP A 54 17.37 -6.82 0.68
C ASP A 54 17.69 -5.67 -0.27
N ILE A 55 16.87 -4.62 -0.23
CA ILE A 55 17.00 -3.45 -1.11
C ILE A 55 18.24 -2.62 -0.73
N GLU A 56 18.52 -2.46 0.57
CA GLU A 56 19.62 -1.61 1.06
C GLU A 56 20.99 -2.28 0.90
N GLY A 57 21.07 -3.59 1.09
CA GLY A 57 22.32 -4.34 0.93
C GLY A 57 22.75 -4.58 -0.52
N ASN A 58 21.92 -4.23 -1.51
CA ASN A 58 22.20 -4.44 -2.94
C ASN A 58 22.15 -3.13 -3.74
N PRO A 59 23.04 -2.15 -3.45
CA PRO A 59 23.03 -0.87 -4.13
C PRO A 59 23.24 -1.02 -5.64
N GLY A 60 22.41 -0.35 -6.43
CA GLY A 60 22.46 -0.36 -7.90
C GLY A 60 21.70 -1.50 -8.57
N GLN A 61 21.20 -2.50 -7.82
CA GLN A 61 20.31 -3.52 -8.37
C GLN A 61 18.88 -3.00 -8.59
N PHE A 62 18.45 -2.05 -7.76
CA PHE A 62 17.11 -1.47 -7.78
C PHE A 62 17.17 0.03 -8.04
N GLU A 63 16.28 0.54 -8.89
CA GLU A 63 16.08 1.98 -9.04
C GLU A 63 15.07 2.44 -7.98
N ILE A 64 15.54 3.28 -7.06
CA ILE A 64 14.73 3.85 -5.97
C ILE A 64 14.18 5.20 -6.41
N LEU A 65 12.87 5.35 -6.34
CA LEU A 65 12.17 6.61 -6.56
C LEU A 65 11.83 7.24 -5.22
N VAL A 66 12.24 8.49 -5.03
CA VAL A 66 12.01 9.28 -3.82
C VAL A 66 12.03 10.76 -4.18
N TRP A 67 11.27 11.56 -3.44
CA TRP A 67 11.11 13.00 -3.66
C TRP A 67 11.00 13.71 -2.32
N ASP A 68 11.42 14.98 -2.29
CA ASP A 68 11.01 15.91 -1.25
C ASP A 68 9.50 16.15 -1.37
N LEU A 69 8.81 16.22 -0.23
CA LEU A 69 7.37 16.46 -0.18
C LEU A 69 7.07 17.67 0.69
N GLU A 70 6.20 18.55 0.21
CA GLU A 70 5.62 19.64 0.98
C GLU A 70 4.20 19.29 1.46
N PRO A 71 3.66 19.96 2.50
CA PRO A 71 2.30 19.74 2.96
C PRO A 71 1.28 19.91 1.82
N GLY A 72 0.50 18.87 1.55
CA GLY A 72 -0.47 18.82 0.46
C GLY A 72 -0.02 18.03 -0.76
N ASP A 73 1.27 17.72 -0.89
CA ASP A 73 1.75 16.82 -1.93
C ASP A 73 1.18 15.41 -1.73
N CYS A 74 0.85 14.76 -2.85
CA CYS A 74 0.19 13.47 -2.89
C CYS A 74 0.90 12.50 -3.82
N ILE A 75 1.21 11.31 -3.31
CA ILE A 75 1.71 10.19 -4.11
C ILE A 75 0.61 9.15 -4.26
N ALA A 76 0.24 8.87 -5.51
CA ALA A 76 -0.65 7.77 -5.87
C ALA A 76 0.17 6.56 -6.35
N PHE A 77 -0.08 5.38 -5.79
CA PHE A 77 0.68 4.18 -6.15
C PHE A 77 -0.15 2.90 -6.08
N HIS A 78 0.28 1.88 -6.83
CA HIS A 78 -0.35 0.56 -6.84
C HIS A 78 -0.04 -0.21 -5.54
N PHE A 79 -0.98 -1.03 -5.05
CA PHE A 79 -0.81 -1.76 -3.79
C PHE A 79 0.38 -2.74 -3.78
N GLN A 80 0.78 -3.25 -4.94
CA GLN A 80 1.94 -4.13 -5.10
C GLN A 80 3.28 -3.37 -5.27
N SER A 81 3.27 -2.04 -5.33
CA SER A 81 4.53 -1.31 -5.35
C SER A 81 5.25 -1.54 -4.02
N LEU A 82 6.46 -2.08 -4.08
CA LEU A 82 7.30 -2.19 -2.89
C LEU A 82 7.71 -0.77 -2.46
N HIS A 83 7.37 -0.42 -1.23
CA HIS A 83 7.56 0.91 -0.68
C HIS A 83 7.91 0.85 0.80
N GLY A 84 8.61 1.87 1.29
CA GLY A 84 9.02 1.98 2.68
C GLY A 84 9.67 3.33 2.96
N THR A 85 10.20 3.51 4.16
CA THR A 85 11.01 4.68 4.54
C THR A 85 12.42 4.23 4.90
N THR A 86 13.33 5.15 5.17
CA THR A 86 14.64 4.88 5.79
C THR A 86 14.50 4.68 7.29
N ASP A 87 15.60 4.19 7.89
CA ASP A 87 15.91 4.29 9.32
C ASP A 87 16.47 5.68 9.70
N GLY A 88 16.46 6.63 8.76
CA GLY A 88 16.90 8.01 8.97
C GLY A 88 16.08 8.71 10.05
N GLU A 89 16.75 9.50 10.87
CA GLU A 89 16.12 10.25 11.96
C GLU A 89 15.13 11.28 11.40
N VAL A 90 13.87 11.21 11.86
CA VAL A 90 12.87 12.24 11.56
C VAL A 90 13.06 13.40 12.52
N ILE A 91 13.62 14.50 12.03
CA ILE A 91 13.73 15.76 12.78
C ILE A 91 12.39 16.49 12.70
N GLY A 92 11.72 16.67 13.84
CA GLY A 92 10.44 17.40 13.91
C GLY A 92 9.21 16.49 13.76
N ARG A 93 8.37 16.73 12.74
CA ARG A 93 7.13 15.98 12.51
C ARG A 93 7.06 15.48 11.07
N ARG A 94 6.62 14.22 10.91
CA ARG A 94 6.33 13.59 9.61
C ARG A 94 4.99 12.87 9.68
N ARG A 95 3.90 13.60 9.51
CA ARG A 95 2.54 13.04 9.46
C ARG A 95 2.09 12.87 8.01
N ALA A 96 1.30 11.83 7.79
CA ALA A 96 0.67 11.60 6.50
C ALA A 96 -0.71 11.00 6.67
N LEU A 97 -1.58 11.26 5.70
CA LEU A 97 -2.83 10.54 5.53
C LEU A 97 -2.64 9.51 4.42
N SER A 98 -2.85 8.23 4.74
CA SER A 98 -2.83 7.15 3.76
C SER A 98 -4.22 6.53 3.60
N THR A 99 -4.78 6.65 2.40
CA THR A 99 -6.10 6.08 2.04
C THR A 99 -5.96 5.03 0.95
N ARG A 100 -6.87 4.06 0.93
CA ARG A 100 -6.89 2.97 -0.05
C ARG A 100 -8.17 3.05 -0.84
N TRP A 101 -8.06 2.92 -2.15
CA TRP A 101 -9.11 3.11 -3.12
C TRP A 101 -9.26 1.84 -3.94
N LEU A 102 -10.50 1.39 -4.08
CA LEU A 102 -10.85 0.16 -4.78
C LEU A 102 -11.52 0.51 -6.11
N GLY A 103 -11.09 -0.16 -7.18
CA GLY A 103 -11.81 -0.15 -8.44
C GLY A 103 -13.12 -0.93 -8.35
N ASP A 104 -14.01 -0.68 -9.30
CA ASP A 104 -15.31 -1.33 -9.44
C ASP A 104 -15.22 -2.82 -9.86
N ASP A 105 -14.02 -3.26 -10.20
CA ASP A 105 -13.61 -4.62 -10.57
C ASP A 105 -12.98 -5.41 -9.41
N ILE A 106 -12.85 -4.82 -8.21
CA ILE A 106 -12.30 -5.52 -7.03
C ILE A 106 -13.35 -6.46 -6.41
N ILE A 107 -12.90 -7.67 -6.08
CA ILE A 107 -13.66 -8.69 -5.35
C ILE A 107 -13.04 -8.99 -3.99
N TYR A 108 -13.85 -9.46 -3.06
CA TYR A 108 -13.41 -9.94 -1.76
C TYR A 108 -12.61 -11.23 -1.94
N CYS A 109 -11.43 -11.28 -1.31
CA CYS A 109 -10.59 -12.46 -1.25
C CYS A 109 -10.47 -12.88 0.21
N GLU A 110 -11.14 -13.97 0.57
CA GLU A 110 -11.02 -14.56 1.90
C GLU A 110 -9.59 -15.08 2.10
N ARG A 111 -8.94 -14.58 3.15
CA ARG A 111 -7.59 -14.97 3.56
C ARG A 111 -7.70 -15.95 4.73
N GLN A 112 -6.78 -16.92 4.79
CA GLN A 112 -6.75 -17.89 5.90
C GLN A 112 -6.37 -17.26 7.24
N ILE A 113 -5.87 -16.03 7.20
CA ILE A 113 -5.34 -15.29 8.34
C ILE A 113 -6.14 -14.01 8.47
N GLU A 114 -6.34 -13.60 9.72
CA GLU A 114 -7.00 -12.35 10.05
C GLU A 114 -6.26 -11.18 9.39
N THR A 115 -6.99 -10.41 8.58
CA THR A 115 -6.44 -9.20 7.97
C THR A 115 -6.28 -8.09 9.01
N SER A 116 -5.36 -7.15 8.77
CA SER A 116 -5.28 -5.91 9.55
C SER A 116 -5.63 -4.70 8.66
N PRO A 117 -6.69 -3.93 8.97
CA PRO A 117 -7.64 -4.15 10.06
C PRO A 117 -8.48 -5.43 9.84
N PRO A 118 -9.02 -6.03 10.92
CA PRO A 118 -9.93 -7.15 10.79
C PRO A 118 -11.28 -6.68 10.25
N TYR A 119 -11.79 -7.38 9.23
CA TYR A 119 -13.13 -7.15 8.68
C TYR A 119 -14.10 -8.22 9.20
N SER A 120 -14.17 -8.39 10.52
CA SER A 120 -15.17 -9.24 11.15
C SER A 120 -16.58 -8.80 10.74
N ASP A 121 -17.48 -9.75 10.52
CA ASP A 121 -18.87 -9.51 10.12
C ASP A 121 -19.06 -8.77 8.78
N ILE A 122 -18.04 -8.78 7.90
CA ILE A 122 -18.16 -8.19 6.56
C ILE A 122 -19.26 -8.86 5.71
N GLY A 123 -19.58 -10.13 5.99
CA GLY A 123 -20.68 -10.85 5.38
C GLY A 123 -20.47 -11.21 3.90
N LEU A 124 -19.24 -11.13 3.41
CA LEU A 124 -18.84 -11.46 2.04
C LEU A 124 -18.16 -12.82 1.98
N ARG A 125 -18.35 -13.53 0.87
CA ARG A 125 -17.65 -14.77 0.52
C ARG A 125 -16.57 -14.48 -0.52
N HIS A 126 -15.55 -15.33 -0.59
CA HIS A 126 -14.52 -15.22 -1.62
C HIS A 126 -15.18 -15.09 -3.02
N GLY A 127 -14.81 -14.05 -3.76
CA GLY A 127 -15.35 -13.74 -5.09
C GLY A 127 -16.49 -12.70 -5.11
N ASP A 128 -17.07 -12.36 -3.96
CA ASP A 128 -18.15 -11.36 -3.90
C ASP A 128 -17.63 -9.95 -4.19
N ARG A 129 -18.50 -9.07 -4.70
CA ARG A 129 -18.18 -7.64 -4.82
C ARG A 129 -18.05 -7.02 -3.44
N MET A 130 -17.16 -6.03 -3.30
CA MET A 130 -17.05 -5.25 -2.07
C MET A 130 -18.36 -4.48 -1.80
N ARG A 131 -18.77 -4.45 -0.52
CA ARG A 131 -20.02 -3.80 -0.09
C ARG A 131 -19.88 -2.27 -0.04
N GLU A 132 -20.84 -1.56 -0.62
CA GLU A 132 -20.78 -0.09 -0.77
C GLU A 132 -21.09 0.68 0.52
N ASP A 133 -21.73 0.04 1.50
CA ASP A 133 -22.07 0.67 2.78
C ASP A 133 -20.87 0.74 3.75
N TRP A 134 -19.86 -0.11 3.58
CA TRP A 134 -18.58 -0.01 4.29
C TRP A 134 -17.51 0.67 3.43
N PHE A 135 -17.60 0.52 2.11
CA PHE A 135 -16.69 1.12 1.13
C PHE A 135 -17.48 2.08 0.23
N PRO A 136 -17.74 3.31 0.69
CA PRO A 136 -18.61 4.24 -0.01
C PRO A 136 -18.08 4.55 -1.41
N VAL A 137 -19.01 4.59 -2.37
CA VAL A 137 -18.70 4.93 -3.75
C VAL A 137 -18.45 6.43 -3.87
N LEU A 138 -17.23 6.80 -4.23
CA LEU A 138 -16.81 8.20 -4.34
C LEU A 138 -17.00 8.77 -5.75
N TRP A 139 -16.99 7.92 -6.77
CA TRP A 139 -17.18 8.32 -8.16
C TRP A 139 -17.70 7.14 -8.98
N GLN A 140 -18.63 7.42 -9.90
CA GLN A 140 -19.10 6.48 -10.91
C GLN A 140 -19.03 7.14 -12.28
N ARG A 141 -18.60 6.38 -13.29
CA ARG A 141 -18.68 6.82 -14.67
C ARG A 141 -20.14 6.76 -15.12
N ASN A 142 -20.75 7.92 -15.40
CA ASN A 142 -22.07 7.95 -16.02
C ASN A 142 -22.01 7.22 -17.36
N SER A 143 -22.83 6.18 -17.52
CA SER A 143 -22.96 5.44 -18.76
C SER A 143 -23.86 6.23 -19.71
N ASN A 144 -23.37 7.33 -20.29
CA ASN A 144 -24.04 7.93 -21.43
C ASN A 144 -23.92 6.96 -22.61
N HIS A 145 -24.96 6.16 -22.83
CA HIS A 145 -25.14 5.40 -24.05
C HIS A 145 -25.44 6.41 -25.17
N SER A 146 -24.51 6.52 -26.12
CA SER A 146 -24.75 7.06 -27.46
C SER A 146 -25.50 6.04 -28.31
#